data_AF-A0AA90UVI3-F1
#
_entry.id   AF-A0AA90UVI3-F1
#
_cell.length_a   1.000
_cell.length_b   1.000
_cell.length_c   1.000
_cell.angle_alpha   90.00
_cell.angle_beta   90.00
_cell.angle_gamma   90.00
#
_symmetry.space_group_name_H-M   'P 1'
#
loop_
_entity.id
_entity.type
_entity.pdbx_description
1 polymer ?
#
loop_
_entity_poly.entity_id
_entity_poly.type
_entity_poly.pdbx_seq_one_letter_code
_entity_poly.pdbx_strand_id
1 'polypeptide(L)'
;MGNKINVAEILKDKPQGTKLYDLLRNIDVELDKVNTTDVGTYIECTSTNEVGSTLLFDYSKLGTEKCWLAGLRILLPSKNMRDWGKFAWKKGDLLINSCGFQCIFKEWASDDYTKFNGCYSNSRDGYEDVSNAETAKFDKLENNIAYGYVREIERKLGGILNLETLEIEKTQPEFKDGDIAFADYGNRQDVFIVSDKTDLSEGYSSFISLDLSSLTLSMGCRISFFKKDLCKLRLATDSEKKQLFDALEKEGKAWDAEKKQIVDLKPKVELNPFDNVLVRHQKTEEWRANIFSHTDKTDEYLDYVCVNGRWEFCIPYEGNESLLGTTKDVEVSYGRSF
;
A
#
# COMPACT_ATOMS: atom_id res chain seq x y z
N MET A 1 4.92 -28.93 38.06
CA MET A 1 3.48 -29.08 37.73
C MET A 1 3.21 -28.14 36.57
N GLY A 2 2.95 -28.65 35.36
CA GLY A 2 2.62 -27.80 34.23
C GLY A 2 1.29 -27.08 34.49
N ASN A 3 1.23 -25.78 34.19
CA ASN A 3 0.00 -25.00 34.31
C ASN A 3 -1.10 -25.68 33.49
N LYS A 4 -2.11 -26.27 34.15
CA LYS A 4 -3.27 -26.85 33.48
C LYS A 4 -4.03 -25.71 32.79
N ILE A 5 -4.25 -25.83 31.48
CA ILE A 5 -5.06 -24.87 30.71
C ILE A 5 -6.43 -24.68 31.38
N ASN A 6 -6.80 -23.43 31.65
CA ASN A 6 -8.10 -23.07 32.18
C ASN A 6 -9.11 -23.03 31.02
N VAL A 7 -10.01 -24.01 30.98
CA VAL A 7 -11.00 -24.19 29.91
C VAL A 7 -12.06 -23.10 29.97
N ALA A 8 -12.48 -22.69 31.18
CA ALA A 8 -13.46 -21.62 31.35
C ALA A 8 -12.96 -20.29 30.75
N GLU A 9 -11.66 -19.98 30.86
CA GLU A 9 -11.09 -18.76 30.26
C GLU A 9 -11.10 -18.78 28.73
N ILE A 10 -11.01 -19.97 28.11
CA ILE A 10 -11.11 -20.11 26.65
C ILE A 10 -12.56 -19.96 26.19
N LEU A 11 -13.51 -20.47 27.00
CA LEU A 11 -14.94 -20.49 26.66
C LEU A 11 -15.69 -19.22 27.03
N LYS A 12 -15.18 -18.37 27.92
CA LYS A 12 -15.90 -17.18 28.43
C LYS A 12 -16.37 -16.22 27.32
N ASP A 13 -15.60 -16.13 26.23
CA ASP A 13 -15.87 -15.24 25.09
C ASP A 13 -16.49 -15.98 23.89
N LYS A 14 -16.77 -17.29 24.04
CA LYS A 14 -17.38 -18.10 22.97
C LYS A 14 -18.91 -17.96 23.00
N PRO A 15 -19.58 -17.98 21.84
CA PRO A 15 -21.03 -17.85 21.80
C PRO A 15 -21.74 -19.03 22.46
N GLN A 16 -22.93 -18.78 23.02
CA GLN A 16 -23.87 -19.83 23.39
C GLN A 16 -24.16 -20.73 22.17
N GLY A 17 -24.28 -22.03 22.38
CA GLY A 17 -24.41 -23.02 21.31
C GLY A 17 -23.07 -23.52 20.76
N THR A 18 -21.92 -23.06 21.28
CA THR A 18 -20.61 -23.60 20.87
C THR A 18 -20.57 -25.10 21.13
N LYS A 19 -20.43 -25.89 20.07
CA LYS A 19 -20.38 -27.36 20.14
C LYS A 19 -19.12 -27.82 20.85
N LEU A 20 -19.28 -28.78 21.74
CA LEU A 20 -18.25 -29.40 22.55
C LEU A 20 -18.59 -30.88 22.69
N TYR A 21 -17.69 -31.64 23.34
CA TYR A 21 -17.88 -33.08 23.51
C TYR A 21 -17.63 -33.52 24.95
N ASP A 22 -18.59 -34.28 25.50
CA ASP A 22 -18.46 -34.96 26.79
C ASP A 22 -17.91 -36.36 26.57
N LEU A 23 -16.64 -36.56 26.97
CA LEU A 23 -15.95 -37.84 26.87
C LEU A 23 -16.54 -38.92 27.77
N LEU A 24 -17.02 -38.56 28.96
CA LEU A 24 -17.54 -39.51 29.94
C LEU A 24 -18.83 -40.16 29.43
N ARG A 25 -19.68 -39.34 28.81
CA ARG A 25 -20.99 -39.76 28.31
C ARG A 25 -20.97 -40.13 26.83
N ASN A 26 -19.89 -39.81 26.11
CA ASN A 26 -19.73 -40.00 24.67
C ASN A 26 -20.88 -39.33 23.88
N ILE A 27 -21.18 -38.07 24.22
CA ILE A 27 -22.21 -37.25 23.58
C ILE A 27 -21.66 -35.88 23.21
N ASP A 28 -22.24 -35.27 22.18
CA ASP A 28 -22.05 -33.84 21.90
C ASP A 28 -22.87 -33.00 22.88
N VAL A 29 -22.28 -31.90 23.31
CA VAL A 29 -22.91 -30.91 24.20
C VAL A 29 -22.69 -29.52 23.62
N GLU A 30 -23.57 -28.58 23.93
CA GLU A 30 -23.47 -27.20 23.50
C GLU A 30 -23.23 -26.30 24.71
N LEU A 31 -22.26 -25.38 24.60
CA LEU A 31 -21.98 -24.40 25.64
C LEU A 31 -23.23 -23.56 25.90
N ASP A 32 -23.71 -23.53 27.14
CA ASP A 32 -24.75 -22.59 27.55
C ASP A 32 -24.12 -21.29 28.04
N LYS A 33 -23.28 -21.37 29.09
CA LYS A 33 -22.57 -20.21 29.65
C LYS A 33 -21.43 -20.63 30.58
N VAL A 34 -20.53 -19.68 30.85
CA VAL A 34 -19.50 -19.80 31.89
C VAL A 34 -19.94 -18.96 33.09
N ASN A 35 -20.12 -19.60 34.26
CA ASN A 35 -20.52 -18.94 35.49
C ASN A 35 -19.30 -18.70 36.38
N THR A 36 -19.13 -17.47 36.86
CA THR A 36 -18.12 -17.11 37.87
C THR A 36 -18.81 -16.59 39.11
N THR A 37 -18.52 -17.22 40.25
CA THR A 37 -19.09 -16.91 41.56
C THR A 37 -17.98 -16.73 42.59
N ASP A 38 -18.31 -16.24 43.77
CA ASP A 38 -17.37 -16.08 44.89
C ASP A 38 -16.69 -17.40 45.30
N VAL A 39 -17.36 -18.53 45.05
CA VAL A 39 -16.87 -19.88 45.40
C VAL A 39 -16.16 -20.59 44.24
N GLY A 40 -16.15 -19.99 43.03
CA GLY A 40 -15.41 -20.51 41.89
C GLY A 40 -16.11 -20.36 40.54
N THR A 41 -15.44 -20.87 39.50
CA THR A 41 -15.90 -20.84 38.11
C THR A 41 -16.28 -22.24 37.62
N TYR A 42 -17.43 -22.36 36.97
CA TYR A 42 -17.90 -23.59 36.33
C TYR A 42 -18.48 -23.31 34.94
N ILE A 43 -18.48 -24.33 34.09
CA ILE A 43 -18.94 -24.28 32.70
C ILE A 43 -20.24 -25.07 32.63
N GLU A 44 -21.27 -24.47 32.07
CA GLU A 44 -22.58 -25.08 31.89
C GLU A 44 -22.76 -25.42 30.41
N CYS A 45 -23.07 -26.68 30.11
CA CYS A 45 -23.41 -27.12 28.76
C CYS A 45 -24.75 -27.86 28.76
N THR A 46 -25.39 -27.91 27.60
CA THR A 46 -26.65 -28.64 27.40
C THR A 46 -26.52 -29.70 26.32
N SER A 47 -27.40 -30.69 26.35
CA SER A 47 -27.57 -31.61 25.22
C SER A 47 -29.03 -32.01 25.13
N THR A 48 -29.60 -32.01 23.93
CA THR A 48 -30.98 -32.42 23.69
C THR A 48 -30.99 -33.85 23.18
N ASN A 49 -31.69 -34.72 23.90
CA ASN A 49 -31.79 -36.13 23.52
C ASN A 49 -32.80 -36.34 22.38
N GLU A 50 -32.89 -37.58 21.87
CA GLU A 50 -33.77 -37.95 20.75
C GLU A 50 -35.26 -37.69 21.01
N VAL A 51 -35.67 -37.63 22.28
CA VAL A 51 -37.06 -37.34 22.68
C VAL A 51 -37.31 -35.84 22.96
N GLY A 52 -36.35 -34.97 22.59
CA GLY A 52 -36.47 -33.52 22.71
C GLY A 52 -36.28 -32.96 24.11
N SER A 53 -35.83 -33.77 25.08
CA SER A 53 -35.53 -33.30 26.43
C SER A 53 -34.10 -32.75 26.51
N THR A 54 -33.98 -31.51 26.96
CA THR A 54 -32.69 -30.86 27.19
C THR A 54 -32.16 -31.21 28.58
N LEU A 55 -30.96 -31.78 28.62
CA LEU A 55 -30.21 -32.09 29.83
C LEU A 55 -29.14 -31.01 30.07
N LEU A 56 -28.89 -30.70 31.35
CA LEU A 56 -27.88 -29.75 31.79
C LEU A 56 -26.68 -30.47 32.39
N PHE A 57 -25.47 -30.02 32.05
CA PHE A 57 -24.21 -30.58 32.52
C PHE A 57 -23.29 -29.48 33.03
N ASP A 58 -22.82 -29.64 34.26
CA ASP A 58 -21.85 -28.73 34.87
C ASP A 58 -20.44 -29.34 34.86
N TYR A 59 -19.47 -28.54 34.43
CA TYR A 59 -18.06 -28.88 34.44
C TYR A 59 -17.27 -27.87 35.26
N SER A 60 -16.14 -28.29 35.80
CA SER A 60 -15.23 -27.37 36.47
C SER A 60 -14.56 -26.43 35.47
N LYS A 61 -13.93 -25.36 35.93
CA LYS A 61 -13.09 -24.49 35.09
C LYS A 61 -11.99 -25.20 34.29
N LEU A 62 -11.63 -26.43 34.64
CA LEU A 62 -10.61 -27.23 33.95
C LEU A 62 -11.20 -28.22 32.93
N GLY A 63 -12.53 -28.26 32.78
CA GLY A 63 -13.25 -29.23 31.96
C GLY A 63 -13.34 -30.62 32.60
N THR A 64 -13.14 -30.73 33.91
CA THR A 64 -13.38 -31.97 34.67
C THR A 64 -14.83 -31.99 35.17
N GLU A 65 -15.23 -33.06 35.86
CA GLU A 65 -16.43 -33.01 36.70
C GLU A 65 -16.34 -31.83 37.69
N LYS A 66 -17.46 -31.10 37.88
CA LYS A 66 -17.59 -29.84 38.64
C LYS A 66 -16.82 -29.83 39.96
N CYS A 67 -16.94 -30.89 40.75
CA CYS A 67 -16.38 -31.01 42.10
C CYS A 67 -15.00 -31.67 42.15
N TRP A 68 -14.48 -32.18 41.03
CA TRP A 68 -13.25 -32.98 40.98
C TRP A 68 -12.16 -32.37 40.08
N LEU A 69 -11.56 -31.25 40.51
CA LEU A 69 -10.51 -30.54 39.75
C LEU A 69 -9.25 -31.38 39.46
N ALA A 70 -8.96 -32.37 40.31
CA ALA A 70 -7.85 -33.31 40.11
C ALA A 70 -8.21 -34.45 39.15
N GLY A 71 -9.49 -34.59 38.77
CA GLY A 71 -10.00 -35.64 37.91
C GLY A 71 -9.59 -35.52 36.45
N LEU A 72 -10.06 -36.47 35.65
CA LEU A 72 -9.87 -36.49 34.21
C LEU A 72 -10.64 -35.31 33.57
N ARG A 73 -10.01 -34.66 32.58
CA ARG A 73 -10.69 -33.69 31.72
C ARG A 73 -11.64 -34.45 30.79
N ILE A 74 -12.94 -34.23 30.99
CA ILE A 74 -14.01 -34.90 30.26
C ILE A 74 -14.67 -33.99 29.22
N LEU A 75 -14.62 -32.67 29.41
CA LEU A 75 -15.06 -31.70 28.42
C LEU A 75 -13.91 -31.42 27.43
N LEU A 76 -14.20 -31.64 26.16
CA LEU A 76 -13.26 -31.52 25.05
C LEU A 76 -13.83 -30.58 23.97
N PRO A 77 -12.98 -29.92 23.15
CA PRO A 77 -13.45 -29.15 22.01
C PRO A 77 -14.28 -30.01 21.05
N SER A 78 -13.80 -31.21 20.70
CA SER A 78 -14.60 -32.22 20.02
C SER A 78 -14.07 -33.64 20.30
N LYS A 79 -14.78 -34.65 19.80
CA LYS A 79 -14.34 -36.05 19.85
C LYS A 79 -12.98 -36.26 19.17
N ASN A 80 -12.77 -35.58 18.04
CA ASN A 80 -11.61 -35.73 17.16
C ASN A 80 -10.54 -34.63 17.38
N MET A 81 -10.88 -33.54 18.06
CA MET A 81 -9.99 -32.43 18.36
C MET A 81 -9.98 -32.12 19.86
N ARG A 82 -8.94 -32.58 20.56
CA ARG A 82 -8.87 -32.53 22.04
C ARG A 82 -8.01 -31.41 22.61
N ASP A 83 -7.27 -30.72 21.76
CA ASP A 83 -6.29 -29.71 22.17
C ASP A 83 -6.96 -28.35 22.38
N TRP A 84 -7.11 -27.98 23.65
CA TRP A 84 -7.65 -26.69 24.07
C TRP A 84 -6.75 -25.51 23.66
N GLY A 85 -5.43 -25.71 23.54
CA GLY A 85 -4.52 -24.66 23.08
C GLY A 85 -4.77 -24.28 21.62
N LYS A 86 -5.09 -25.27 20.78
CA LYS A 86 -5.49 -25.03 19.38
C LYS A 86 -6.93 -24.53 19.27
N PHE A 87 -7.85 -25.03 20.10
CA PHE A 87 -9.22 -24.50 20.14
C PHE A 87 -9.29 -23.01 20.56
N ALA A 88 -8.29 -22.56 21.33
CA ALA A 88 -8.15 -21.18 21.75
C ALA A 88 -7.68 -20.23 20.64
N TRP A 89 -7.38 -20.72 19.43
CA TRP A 89 -7.04 -19.86 18.30
C TRP A 89 -8.16 -18.85 18.01
N LYS A 90 -7.74 -17.63 17.68
CA LYS A 90 -8.60 -16.49 17.34
C LYS A 90 -8.26 -15.99 15.95
N LYS A 91 -9.23 -15.33 15.30
CA LYS A 91 -9.00 -14.62 14.04
C LYS A 91 -7.78 -13.70 14.19
N GLY A 92 -6.86 -13.76 13.24
CA GLY A 92 -5.59 -13.02 13.29
C GLY A 92 -4.43 -13.77 13.95
N ASP A 93 -4.65 -14.93 14.55
CA ASP A 93 -3.55 -15.75 15.07
C ASP A 93 -2.70 -16.32 13.94
N LEU A 94 -1.37 -16.19 14.06
CA LEU A 94 -0.43 -16.72 13.08
C LEU A 94 -0.15 -18.19 13.37
N LEU A 95 -0.20 -19.02 12.34
CA LEU A 95 -0.04 -20.47 12.43
C LEU A 95 1.12 -20.93 11.54
N ILE A 96 1.78 -22.01 11.96
CA ILE A 96 2.87 -22.64 11.21
C ILE A 96 2.75 -24.16 11.28
N ASN A 97 3.10 -24.85 10.19
CA ASN A 97 3.24 -26.30 10.19
C ASN A 97 4.70 -26.75 10.18
N SER A 98 4.92 -28.06 10.31
CA SER A 98 6.26 -28.67 10.34
C SER A 98 7.10 -28.44 9.09
N CYS A 99 6.49 -28.06 7.95
CA CYS A 99 7.18 -27.79 6.69
C CYS A 99 7.54 -26.30 6.53
N GLY A 100 7.28 -25.45 7.53
CA GLY A 100 7.50 -24.00 7.45
C GLY A 100 6.41 -23.25 6.70
N PHE A 101 5.31 -23.91 6.35
CA PHE A 101 4.15 -23.25 5.77
C PHE A 101 3.43 -22.45 6.86
N GLN A 102 3.23 -21.17 6.60
CA GLN A 102 2.64 -20.19 7.49
C GLN A 102 1.33 -19.69 6.90
N CYS A 103 0.38 -19.35 7.77
CA CYS A 103 -0.85 -18.67 7.40
C CYS A 103 -1.42 -17.93 8.62
N ILE A 104 -2.46 -17.11 8.39
CA ILE A 104 -3.21 -16.45 9.47
C ILE A 104 -4.55 -17.14 9.62
N PHE A 105 -4.89 -17.56 10.85
CA PHE A 105 -6.17 -18.17 11.17
C PHE A 105 -7.31 -17.17 10.92
N LYS A 106 -8.29 -17.59 10.11
CA LYS A 106 -9.47 -16.79 9.77
C LYS A 106 -10.68 -17.27 10.56
N GLU A 107 -10.99 -18.56 10.47
CA GLU A 107 -12.16 -19.18 11.11
C GLU A 107 -12.07 -20.71 11.09
N TRP A 108 -12.92 -21.38 11.87
CA TRP A 108 -13.10 -22.83 11.80
C TRP A 108 -13.89 -23.21 10.54
N ALA A 109 -13.44 -24.24 9.84
CA ALA A 109 -14.12 -24.76 8.64
C ALA A 109 -15.17 -25.83 8.98
N SER A 110 -15.13 -26.35 10.21
CA SER A 110 -16.04 -27.37 10.71
C SER A 110 -16.26 -27.22 12.22
N ASP A 111 -17.44 -27.64 12.67
CA ASP A 111 -17.83 -27.64 14.09
C ASP A 111 -17.08 -28.69 14.92
N ASP A 112 -16.42 -29.66 14.29
CA ASP A 112 -15.55 -30.62 14.99
C ASP A 112 -14.12 -30.07 15.20
N TYR A 113 -13.85 -28.85 14.73
CA TYR A 113 -12.59 -28.11 14.88
C TYR A 113 -11.35 -28.84 14.33
N THR A 114 -11.56 -29.89 13.53
CA THR A 114 -10.47 -30.64 12.89
C THR A 114 -9.89 -29.91 11.67
N LYS A 115 -10.65 -28.93 11.14
CA LYS A 115 -10.25 -28.12 10.00
C LYS A 115 -10.51 -26.64 10.22
N PHE A 116 -9.66 -25.80 9.64
CA PHE A 116 -9.81 -24.35 9.65
C PHE A 116 -9.56 -23.74 8.28
N ASN A 117 -10.04 -22.50 8.12
CA ASN A 117 -9.70 -21.64 6.99
C ASN A 117 -8.71 -20.57 7.46
N GLY A 118 -7.75 -20.25 6.60
CA GLY A 118 -6.75 -19.23 6.84
C GLY A 118 -6.54 -18.34 5.62
N CYS A 119 -5.71 -17.32 5.78
CA CYS A 119 -5.38 -16.36 4.73
C CYS A 119 -3.89 -16.03 4.72
N TYR A 120 -3.46 -15.35 3.65
CA TYR A 120 -2.10 -14.87 3.45
C TYR A 120 -1.03 -15.95 3.56
N SER A 121 -1.27 -17.15 3.07
CA SER A 121 -0.30 -18.25 3.21
C SER A 121 1.01 -18.00 2.47
N ASN A 122 2.15 -18.47 2.97
CA ASN A 122 3.42 -18.37 2.24
C ASN A 122 3.61 -19.49 1.19
N SER A 123 2.54 -19.80 0.45
CA SER A 123 2.59 -20.84 -0.59
C SER A 123 3.54 -20.45 -1.72
N ARG A 124 3.86 -21.41 -2.61
CA ARG A 124 4.73 -21.16 -3.77
C ARG A 124 4.16 -20.08 -4.70
N ASP A 125 2.83 -20.01 -4.78
CA ASP A 125 2.11 -19.11 -5.68
C ASP A 125 1.91 -17.70 -5.06
N GLY A 126 2.24 -17.54 -3.77
CA GLY A 126 2.18 -16.27 -3.05
C GLY A 126 1.20 -16.31 -1.88
N TYR A 127 0.75 -15.13 -1.46
CA TYR A 127 -0.15 -14.93 -0.32
C TYR A 127 -1.61 -15.24 -0.65
N GLU A 128 -1.95 -16.53 -0.65
CA GLU A 128 -3.29 -17.04 -0.96
C GLU A 128 -4.06 -17.53 0.27
N ASP A 129 -5.39 -17.64 0.13
CA ASP A 129 -6.28 -18.22 1.13
C ASP A 129 -6.08 -19.74 1.25
N VAL A 130 -6.17 -20.22 2.50
CA VAL A 130 -6.07 -21.63 2.84
C VAL A 130 -7.46 -22.13 3.23
N SER A 131 -7.94 -23.15 2.53
CA SER A 131 -9.25 -23.74 2.84
C SER A 131 -9.08 -25.14 3.43
N ASN A 132 -9.88 -25.47 4.45
CA ASN A 132 -9.95 -26.82 5.03
C ASN A 132 -8.60 -27.40 5.51
N ALA A 133 -7.70 -26.56 6.02
CA ALA A 133 -6.43 -27.01 6.58
C ALA A 133 -6.64 -27.85 7.83
N GLU A 134 -5.91 -28.96 7.96
CA GLU A 134 -5.99 -29.83 9.12
C GLU A 134 -5.37 -29.18 10.36
N THR A 135 -6.18 -28.86 11.36
CA THR A 135 -5.78 -28.24 12.63
C THR A 135 -4.61 -28.97 13.31
N ALA A 136 -4.60 -30.30 13.23
CA ALA A 136 -3.58 -31.14 13.85
C ALA A 136 -2.16 -30.86 13.33
N LYS A 137 -2.01 -30.41 12.07
CA LYS A 137 -0.72 -30.16 11.41
C LYS A 137 -0.11 -28.79 11.73
N PHE A 138 -0.85 -27.91 12.39
CA PHE A 138 -0.46 -26.53 12.63
C PHE A 138 -0.32 -26.25 14.12
N ASP A 139 0.64 -25.41 14.47
CA ASP A 139 0.80 -24.86 15.81
C ASP A 139 0.79 -23.33 15.74
N LYS A 140 0.49 -22.69 16.88
CA LYS A 140 0.50 -21.23 16.97
C LYS A 140 1.94 -20.73 16.89
N LEU A 141 2.19 -19.80 15.98
CA LEU A 141 3.50 -19.21 15.78
C LEU A 141 3.80 -18.21 16.90
N GLU A 142 4.97 -18.33 17.54
CA GLU A 142 5.37 -17.43 18.61
C GLU A 142 5.69 -16.00 18.13
N ASN A 143 5.51 -15.03 19.03
CA ASN A 143 5.42 -13.60 18.71
C ASN A 143 6.63 -13.05 17.92
N ASN A 144 7.85 -13.47 18.24
CA ASN A 144 9.06 -12.93 17.59
C ASN A 144 9.16 -13.31 16.10
N ILE A 145 8.81 -14.54 15.75
CA ILE A 145 8.79 -15.02 14.35
C ILE A 145 7.54 -14.48 13.62
N ALA A 146 6.43 -14.36 14.35
CA ALA A 146 5.18 -13.80 13.84
C ALA A 146 5.35 -12.37 13.26
N TYR A 147 6.12 -11.51 13.93
CA TYR A 147 6.41 -10.16 13.42
C TYR A 147 7.17 -10.14 12.08
N GLY A 148 8.06 -11.12 11.84
CA GLY A 148 8.78 -11.23 10.58
C GLY A 148 7.84 -11.54 9.42
N TYR A 149 6.93 -12.47 9.64
CA TYR A 149 5.96 -12.91 8.64
C TYR A 149 4.94 -11.82 8.27
N VAL A 150 4.38 -11.12 9.26
CA VAL A 150 3.45 -9.99 9.02
C VAL A 150 4.12 -8.91 8.17
N ARG A 151 5.35 -8.52 8.51
CA ARG A 151 6.09 -7.50 7.74
C ARG A 151 6.36 -7.93 6.30
N GLU A 152 6.55 -9.22 6.05
CA GLU A 152 6.71 -9.73 4.70
C GLU A 152 5.41 -9.60 3.89
N ILE A 153 4.26 -9.90 4.51
CA ILE A 153 2.92 -9.69 3.92
C ILE A 153 2.72 -8.21 3.59
N GLU A 154 2.91 -7.33 4.57
CA GLU A 154 2.77 -5.87 4.43
C GLU A 154 3.65 -5.31 3.31
N ARG A 155 4.92 -5.77 3.24
CA ARG A 155 5.86 -5.35 2.19
C ARG A 155 5.41 -5.81 0.80
N LYS A 156 4.95 -7.05 0.63
CA LYS A 156 4.52 -7.54 -0.69
C LYS A 156 3.18 -6.96 -1.13
N LEU A 157 2.27 -6.70 -0.19
CA LEU A 157 0.91 -6.24 -0.51
C LEU A 157 0.74 -4.72 -0.43
N GLY A 158 1.73 -3.98 0.08
CA GLY A 158 1.78 -2.52 0.02
C GLY A 158 0.75 -1.85 0.93
N GLY A 159 0.78 -2.17 2.23
CA GLY A 159 -0.07 -1.56 3.25
C GLY A 159 0.17 -2.17 4.63
N ILE A 160 -0.61 -1.75 5.63
CA ILE A 160 -0.55 -2.30 6.99
C ILE A 160 -1.63 -3.37 7.13
N LEU A 161 -1.26 -4.55 7.62
CA LEU A 161 -2.20 -5.64 7.83
C LEU A 161 -2.95 -5.46 9.15
N ASN A 162 -4.26 -5.31 9.07
CA ASN A 162 -5.13 -5.33 10.24
C ASN A 162 -5.46 -6.78 10.60
N LEU A 163 -4.95 -7.30 11.73
CA LEU A 163 -5.15 -8.69 12.14
C LEU A 163 -6.58 -9.02 12.59
N GLU A 164 -7.39 -8.01 12.94
CA GLU A 164 -8.79 -8.21 13.34
C GLU A 164 -9.70 -8.33 12.12
N THR A 165 -9.53 -7.45 11.13
CA THR A 165 -10.32 -7.48 9.89
C THR A 165 -9.76 -8.49 8.89
N LEU A 166 -8.44 -8.72 8.93
CA LEU A 166 -7.63 -9.42 7.92
C LEU A 166 -7.54 -8.67 6.59
N GLU A 167 -7.70 -7.35 6.61
CA GLU A 167 -7.60 -6.48 5.44
C GLU A 167 -6.27 -5.72 5.41
N ILE A 168 -5.79 -5.40 4.21
CA ILE A 168 -4.62 -4.54 4.01
C ILE A 168 -5.09 -3.09 3.92
N GLU A 169 -4.81 -2.31 4.96
CA GLU A 169 -5.03 -0.88 4.98
C GLU A 169 -3.94 -0.20 4.15
N LYS A 170 -4.31 0.25 2.95
CA LYS A 170 -3.40 0.98 2.05
C LYS A 170 -3.02 2.29 2.71
N THR A 171 -1.74 2.43 3.07
CA THR A 171 -1.21 3.64 3.74
C THR A 171 -1.09 4.85 2.82
N GLN A 172 -1.30 4.69 1.51
CA GLN A 172 -1.33 5.81 0.57
C GLN A 172 -2.57 5.74 -0.32
N PRO A 173 -3.24 6.89 -0.56
CA PRO A 173 -4.24 7.00 -1.61
C PRO A 173 -3.65 6.54 -2.94
N GLU A 174 -4.50 5.98 -3.81
CA GLU A 174 -4.05 5.66 -5.16
C GLU A 174 -3.59 6.92 -5.88
N PHE A 175 -2.45 6.85 -6.56
CA PHE A 175 -1.96 7.98 -7.34
C PHE A 175 -2.95 8.35 -8.43
N LYS A 176 -3.04 9.66 -8.65
CA LYS A 176 -3.80 10.29 -9.70
C LYS A 176 -2.89 10.63 -10.86
N ASP A 177 -3.49 10.79 -12.03
CA ASP A 177 -2.80 11.30 -13.22
C ASP A 177 -2.19 12.68 -12.94
N GLY A 178 -0.87 12.79 -13.15
CA GLY A 178 -0.03 13.93 -12.83
C GLY A 178 0.72 13.84 -11.49
N ASP A 179 0.43 12.87 -10.63
CA ASP A 179 1.18 12.68 -9.39
C ASP A 179 2.62 12.26 -9.69
N ILE A 180 3.56 12.75 -8.89
CA ILE A 180 4.97 12.39 -9.00
C ILE A 180 5.28 11.33 -7.96
N ALA A 181 5.61 10.13 -8.42
CA ALA A 181 5.82 8.96 -7.60
C ALA A 181 7.29 8.51 -7.63
N PHE A 182 7.68 7.83 -6.56
CA PHE A 182 8.97 7.18 -6.38
C PHE A 182 8.76 5.66 -6.34
N ALA A 183 9.51 4.94 -7.15
CA ALA A 183 9.53 3.49 -7.24
C ALA A 183 10.93 2.96 -6.89
N ASP A 184 10.99 1.94 -6.04
CA ASP A 184 12.21 1.25 -5.65
C ASP A 184 12.13 -0.24 -6.00
N TYR A 185 13.01 -0.70 -6.87
CA TYR A 185 13.18 -2.10 -7.25
C TYR A 185 14.24 -2.82 -6.39
N GLY A 186 14.88 -2.13 -5.44
CA GLY A 186 15.98 -2.61 -4.61
C GLY A 186 17.35 -2.49 -5.26
N ASN A 187 17.44 -2.66 -6.58
CA ASN A 187 18.66 -2.43 -7.39
C ASN A 187 18.60 -1.16 -8.24
N ARG A 188 17.42 -0.54 -8.35
CA ARG A 188 17.15 0.65 -9.15
C ARG A 188 16.06 1.46 -8.48
N GLN A 189 16.20 2.78 -8.52
CA GLN A 189 15.22 3.72 -7.99
C GLN A 189 14.84 4.72 -9.06
N ASP A 190 13.55 4.87 -9.29
CA ASP A 190 13.00 5.77 -10.31
C ASP A 190 12.06 6.79 -9.69
N VAL A 191 12.05 7.99 -10.27
CA VAL A 191 11.02 9.01 -10.04
C VAL A 191 10.30 9.23 -11.35
N PHE A 192 8.96 9.18 -11.32
CA PHE A 192 8.15 9.25 -12.53
C PHE A 192 6.86 10.04 -12.31
N ILE A 193 6.27 10.49 -13.42
CA ILE A 193 4.96 11.17 -13.39
C ILE A 193 3.90 10.16 -13.80
N VAL A 194 2.91 9.93 -12.95
CA VAL A 194 1.83 8.96 -13.17
C VAL A 194 0.95 9.45 -14.32
N SER A 195 0.73 8.61 -15.33
CA SER A 195 -0.24 8.86 -16.40
C SER A 195 -1.58 8.16 -16.14
N ASP A 196 -1.52 6.85 -15.88
CA ASP A 196 -2.69 5.99 -15.76
C ASP A 196 -2.35 4.72 -14.97
N LYS A 197 -3.38 3.97 -14.58
CA LYS A 197 -3.19 2.63 -13.99
C LYS A 197 -3.01 1.61 -15.10
N THR A 198 -2.27 0.54 -14.80
CA THR A 198 -2.10 -0.55 -15.75
C THR A 198 -3.29 -1.52 -15.72
N ASP A 199 -3.82 -1.90 -16.89
CA ASP A 199 -4.95 -2.83 -17.00
C ASP A 199 -4.58 -4.31 -16.78
N LEU A 200 -3.29 -4.65 -16.89
CA LEU A 200 -2.79 -6.04 -16.85
C LEU A 200 -2.48 -6.55 -15.44
N SER A 201 -2.12 -5.67 -14.52
CA SER A 201 -1.84 -5.99 -13.11
C SER A 201 -1.83 -4.71 -12.26
N GLU A 202 -1.81 -4.80 -10.92
CA GLU A 202 -1.73 -3.60 -10.08
C GLU A 202 -0.42 -2.84 -10.31
N GLY A 203 -0.53 -1.63 -10.87
CA GLY A 203 0.60 -0.79 -11.21
C GLY A 203 0.20 0.53 -11.85
N TYR A 204 1.21 1.32 -12.22
CA TYR A 204 1.03 2.63 -12.84
C TYR A 204 1.87 2.73 -14.10
N SER A 205 1.37 3.44 -15.09
CA SER A 205 2.10 3.80 -16.30
C SER A 205 2.66 5.21 -16.19
N SER A 206 3.72 5.45 -16.95
CA SER A 206 4.33 6.76 -17.11
C SER A 206 4.93 6.89 -18.49
N PHE A 207 4.97 8.13 -19.00
CA PHE A 207 5.73 8.49 -20.20
C PHE A 207 7.06 9.18 -19.89
N ILE A 208 7.31 9.49 -18.60
CA ILE A 208 8.49 10.21 -18.14
C ILE A 208 8.98 9.58 -16.85
N SER A 209 10.22 9.08 -16.86
CA SER A 209 10.86 8.57 -15.65
C SER A 209 12.33 8.95 -15.60
N LEU A 210 12.83 9.28 -14.42
CA LEU A 210 14.24 9.49 -14.14
C LEU A 210 14.76 8.34 -13.28
N ASP A 211 15.79 7.64 -13.76
CA ASP A 211 16.58 6.75 -12.93
C ASP A 211 17.48 7.57 -12.02
N LEU A 212 17.26 7.51 -10.71
CA LEU A 212 17.99 8.29 -9.72
C LEU A 212 19.46 7.86 -9.56
N SER A 213 19.80 6.62 -9.94
CA SER A 213 21.16 6.09 -9.79
C SER A 213 22.07 6.56 -10.92
N SER A 214 21.56 6.57 -12.15
CA SER A 214 22.31 7.00 -13.33
C SER A 214 22.01 8.45 -13.74
N LEU A 215 20.96 9.07 -13.18
CA LEU A 215 20.37 10.33 -13.62
C LEU A 215 19.96 10.32 -15.10
N THR A 216 19.57 9.14 -15.61
CA THR A 216 19.11 8.99 -16.99
C THR A 216 17.62 9.27 -17.07
N LEU A 217 17.26 10.30 -17.85
CA LEU A 217 15.88 10.64 -18.12
C LEU A 217 15.35 9.86 -19.33
N SER A 218 14.23 9.17 -19.15
CA SER A 218 13.48 8.51 -20.22
C SER A 218 12.20 9.28 -20.51
N MET A 219 11.99 9.66 -21.78
CA MET A 219 10.82 10.40 -22.24
C MET A 219 10.23 9.77 -23.50
N GLY A 220 8.91 9.71 -23.60
CA GLY A 220 8.20 9.33 -24.83
C GLY A 220 8.00 7.82 -25.03
N CYS A 221 8.60 6.98 -24.19
CA CYS A 221 8.28 5.56 -24.10
C CYS A 221 7.39 5.29 -22.89
N ARG A 222 6.28 4.57 -23.09
CA ARG A 222 5.41 4.14 -21.99
C ARG A 222 6.14 3.09 -21.15
N ILE A 223 6.36 3.40 -19.88
CA ILE A 223 6.97 2.51 -18.88
C ILE A 223 5.89 2.14 -17.86
N SER A 224 5.90 0.88 -17.42
CA SER A 224 4.97 0.36 -16.42
C SER A 224 5.69 0.00 -15.13
N PHE A 225 5.17 0.51 -14.02
CA PHE A 225 5.65 0.30 -12.65
C PHE A 225 4.67 -0.61 -11.91
N PHE A 226 4.90 -1.92 -11.98
CA PHE A 226 4.04 -2.92 -11.34
C PHE A 226 4.38 -3.07 -9.86
N LYS A 227 3.37 -2.99 -8.97
CA LYS A 227 3.57 -3.04 -7.52
C LYS A 227 4.28 -4.33 -7.06
N LYS A 228 3.97 -5.46 -7.71
CA LYS A 228 4.56 -6.77 -7.39
C LYS A 228 6.08 -6.82 -7.55
N ASP A 229 6.65 -5.97 -8.42
CA ASP A 229 8.08 -5.95 -8.74
C ASP A 229 8.84 -4.93 -7.87
N LEU A 230 8.11 -4.10 -7.11
CA LEU A 230 8.66 -3.00 -6.32
C LEU A 230 8.83 -3.39 -4.86
N CYS A 231 9.99 -3.05 -4.30
CA CYS A 231 10.21 -3.05 -2.86
C CYS A 231 9.47 -1.91 -2.16
N LYS A 232 9.32 -0.76 -2.83
CA LYS A 232 8.64 0.42 -2.29
C LYS A 232 8.03 1.26 -3.40
N LEU A 233 6.82 1.76 -3.15
CA LEU A 233 6.13 2.72 -4.02
C LEU A 233 5.48 3.79 -3.14
N ARG A 234 5.77 5.08 -3.43
CA ARG A 234 5.22 6.21 -2.67
C ARG A 234 5.20 7.49 -3.49
N LEU A 235 4.56 8.55 -2.99
CA LEU A 235 4.81 9.91 -3.49
C LEU A 235 6.30 10.29 -3.39
N ALA A 236 6.79 10.99 -4.40
CA ALA A 236 8.14 11.53 -4.40
C ALA A 236 8.29 12.65 -3.36
N THR A 237 9.47 12.72 -2.73
CA THR A 237 9.87 13.84 -1.88
C THR A 237 10.17 15.07 -2.71
N ASP A 238 10.23 16.26 -2.10
CA ASP A 238 10.50 17.49 -2.85
C ASP A 238 11.91 17.51 -3.48
N SER A 239 12.89 16.84 -2.86
CA SER A 239 14.22 16.65 -3.44
C SER A 239 14.19 15.76 -4.70
N GLU A 240 13.41 14.69 -4.67
CA GLU A 240 13.25 13.77 -5.80
C GLU A 240 12.50 14.42 -6.96
N LYS A 241 11.43 15.18 -6.66
CA LYS A 241 10.73 16.00 -7.67
C LYS A 241 11.67 17.00 -8.32
N LYS A 242 12.49 17.69 -7.50
CA LYS A 242 13.47 18.65 -8.00
C LYS A 242 14.46 18.00 -8.95
N GLN A 243 14.98 16.82 -8.64
CA GLN A 243 15.89 16.09 -9.53
C GLN A 243 15.24 15.74 -10.88
N LEU A 244 13.97 15.32 -10.89
CA LEU A 244 13.23 15.08 -12.12
C LEU A 244 13.09 16.35 -12.97
N PHE A 245 12.75 17.47 -12.36
CA PHE A 245 12.58 18.73 -13.07
C PHE A 245 13.91 19.33 -13.55
N ASP A 246 14.97 19.23 -12.75
CA ASP A 246 16.32 19.65 -13.16
C ASP A 246 16.81 18.81 -14.36
N ALA A 247 16.47 17.52 -14.43
CA ALA A 247 16.77 16.66 -15.58
C ALA A 247 15.97 17.06 -16.83
N LEU A 248 14.68 17.38 -16.68
CA LEU A 248 13.85 17.90 -17.76
C LEU A 248 14.40 19.23 -18.32
N GLU A 249 14.81 20.15 -17.43
CA GLU A 249 15.35 21.45 -17.82
C GLU A 249 16.65 21.31 -18.62
N LYS A 250 17.52 20.35 -18.27
CA LYS A 250 18.75 20.06 -19.03
C LYS A 250 18.48 19.58 -20.46
N GLU A 251 17.36 18.91 -20.68
CA GLU A 251 16.90 18.50 -22.02
C GLU A 251 16.12 19.62 -22.74
N GLY A 252 16.06 20.82 -22.14
CA GLY A 252 15.31 21.95 -22.68
C GLY A 252 13.80 21.70 -22.65
N LYS A 253 13.29 21.01 -21.61
CA LYS A 253 11.86 20.68 -21.48
C LYS A 253 11.33 21.00 -20.09
N ALA A 254 10.01 21.17 -19.99
CA ALA A 254 9.30 21.37 -18.74
C ALA A 254 8.01 20.55 -18.69
N TRP A 255 7.57 20.24 -17.47
CA TRP A 255 6.26 19.63 -17.23
C TRP A 255 5.19 20.71 -17.08
N ASP A 256 4.16 20.67 -17.93
CA ASP A 256 2.94 21.46 -17.79
C ASP A 256 1.94 20.66 -16.93
N ALA A 257 1.77 21.06 -15.67
CA ALA A 257 0.91 20.36 -14.71
C ALA A 257 -0.60 20.49 -15.02
N GLU A 258 -1.01 21.55 -15.73
CA GLU A 258 -2.41 21.75 -16.11
C GLU A 258 -2.78 20.87 -17.31
N LYS A 259 -1.90 20.84 -18.32
CA LYS A 259 -2.10 20.04 -19.54
C LYS A 259 -1.59 18.60 -19.41
N LYS A 260 -0.84 18.30 -18.34
CA LYS A 260 -0.21 17.01 -18.04
C LYS A 260 0.64 16.47 -19.19
N GLN A 261 1.48 17.34 -19.74
CA GLN A 261 2.37 16.99 -20.84
C GLN A 261 3.73 17.67 -20.70
N ILE A 262 4.70 17.13 -21.42
CA ILE A 262 6.00 17.79 -21.58
C ILE A 262 5.89 18.85 -22.67
N VAL A 263 6.38 20.04 -22.36
CA VAL A 263 6.51 21.16 -23.29
C VAL A 263 7.99 21.51 -23.45
N ASP A 264 8.39 21.99 -24.63
CA ASP A 264 9.75 22.46 -24.84
C ASP A 264 9.93 23.80 -24.10
N LEU A 265 10.99 23.90 -23.30
CA LEU A 265 11.46 25.18 -22.77
C LEU A 265 12.05 25.96 -23.93
N LYS A 266 11.64 27.22 -24.05
CA LYS A 266 12.23 28.12 -25.04
C LYS A 266 13.75 28.13 -24.86
N PRO A 267 14.54 28.06 -25.95
CA PRO A 267 15.97 28.28 -25.86
C PRO A 267 16.21 29.58 -25.13
N LYS A 268 17.06 29.54 -24.10
CA LYS A 268 17.60 30.77 -23.51
C LYS A 268 18.43 31.41 -24.61
N VAL A 269 17.84 32.34 -25.36
CA VAL A 269 18.54 33.02 -26.45
C VAL A 269 19.65 33.83 -25.81
N GLU A 270 20.88 33.35 -25.94
CA GLU A 270 22.07 34.13 -25.63
C GLU A 270 22.32 35.09 -26.78
N LEU A 271 21.94 36.36 -26.58
CA LEU A 271 22.23 37.45 -27.50
C LEU A 271 23.63 37.99 -27.21
N ASN A 272 24.45 38.11 -28.25
CA ASN A 272 25.75 38.76 -28.21
C ASN A 272 25.65 40.20 -28.71
N PRO A 273 26.50 41.12 -28.21
CA PRO A 273 26.56 42.47 -28.74
C PRO A 273 26.69 42.45 -30.27
N PHE A 274 25.92 43.30 -30.93
CA PHE A 274 25.78 43.43 -32.37
C PHE A 274 24.90 42.39 -33.09
N ASP A 275 24.24 41.49 -32.36
CA ASP A 275 23.23 40.62 -32.96
C ASP A 275 22.04 41.42 -33.50
N ASN A 276 21.57 41.04 -34.69
CA ASN A 276 20.34 41.58 -35.25
C ASN A 276 19.15 41.00 -34.50
N VAL A 277 18.30 41.87 -33.97
CA VAL A 277 17.18 41.51 -33.11
C VAL A 277 15.88 42.18 -33.55
N LEU A 278 14.76 41.59 -33.16
CA LEU A 278 13.45 42.24 -33.18
C LEU A 278 13.07 42.68 -31.76
N VAL A 279 12.62 43.92 -31.64
CA VAL A 279 12.26 44.54 -30.37
C VAL A 279 10.91 45.25 -30.42
N ARG A 280 10.25 45.36 -29.26
CA ARG A 280 9.03 46.16 -29.03
C ARG A 280 8.84 46.41 -27.54
N HIS A 281 8.04 47.41 -27.16
CA HIS A 281 7.72 47.67 -25.75
C HIS A 281 6.51 46.86 -25.30
N GLN A 282 5.49 46.74 -26.14
CA GLN A 282 4.24 46.07 -25.77
C GLN A 282 3.84 45.04 -26.82
N LYS A 283 3.07 44.02 -26.41
CA LYS A 283 2.57 42.98 -27.32
C LYS A 283 1.67 43.52 -28.43
N THR A 284 1.05 44.67 -28.22
CA THR A 284 0.19 45.35 -29.19
C THR A 284 0.96 46.14 -30.25
N GLU A 285 2.28 46.31 -30.07
CA GLU A 285 3.13 47.05 -31.00
C GLU A 285 3.74 46.14 -32.07
N GLU A 286 4.08 46.74 -33.20
CA GLU A 286 4.82 46.09 -34.27
C GLU A 286 6.27 45.81 -33.85
N TRP A 287 6.79 44.65 -34.25
CA TRP A 287 8.20 44.33 -34.10
C TRP A 287 9.07 45.24 -34.97
N ARG A 288 10.15 45.77 -34.39
CA ARG A 288 11.13 46.63 -35.07
C ARG A 288 12.50 45.96 -35.08
N ALA A 289 13.19 46.04 -36.21
CA ALA A 289 14.59 45.62 -36.28
C ALA A 289 15.49 46.55 -35.48
N ASN A 290 16.43 45.97 -34.73
CA ASN A 290 17.43 46.70 -33.97
C ASN A 290 18.72 45.86 -33.84
N ILE A 291 19.74 46.44 -33.23
CA ILE A 291 21.01 45.78 -32.96
C ILE A 291 21.20 45.71 -31.44
N PHE A 292 21.38 44.50 -30.92
CA PHE A 292 21.53 44.25 -29.49
C PHE A 292 22.87 44.78 -28.96
N SER A 293 22.89 45.30 -27.74
CA SER A 293 24.10 45.75 -27.06
C SER A 293 24.43 44.86 -25.86
N HIS A 294 23.59 44.87 -24.84
CA HIS A 294 23.76 44.09 -23.61
C HIS A 294 22.44 44.03 -22.84
N THR A 295 22.39 43.18 -21.81
CA THR A 295 21.28 43.19 -20.84
C THR A 295 21.66 44.03 -19.63
N ASP A 296 20.72 44.85 -19.16
CA ASP A 296 20.87 45.71 -18.00
C ASP A 296 19.64 45.57 -17.10
N LYS A 297 19.77 44.80 -16.02
CA LYS A 297 18.68 44.44 -15.10
C LYS A 297 18.44 45.47 -13.99
N THR A 298 18.91 46.71 -14.19
CA THR A 298 18.71 47.79 -13.21
C THR A 298 17.32 48.43 -13.30
N ASP A 299 16.59 48.17 -14.38
CA ASP A 299 15.23 48.64 -14.64
C ASP A 299 14.29 47.44 -14.62
N GLU A 300 13.14 47.55 -13.94
CA GLU A 300 12.22 46.42 -13.71
C GLU A 300 11.49 45.95 -14.99
N TYR A 301 11.49 46.76 -16.05
CA TYR A 301 10.70 46.50 -17.26
C TYR A 301 11.47 46.58 -18.59
N LEU A 302 12.72 47.06 -18.59
CA LEU A 302 13.46 47.38 -19.81
C LEU A 302 14.87 46.77 -19.83
N ASP A 303 14.93 45.45 -19.70
CA ASP A 303 16.16 44.66 -19.55
C ASP A 303 17.09 44.70 -20.78
N TYR A 304 16.57 44.95 -21.99
CA TYR A 304 17.34 44.81 -23.23
C TYR A 304 17.80 46.16 -23.78
N VAL A 305 19.10 46.42 -23.74
CA VAL A 305 19.71 47.62 -24.32
C VAL A 305 20.09 47.34 -25.77
N CYS A 306 19.55 48.14 -26.69
CA CYS A 306 19.86 48.11 -28.11
C CYS A 306 20.38 49.49 -28.57
N VAL A 307 20.92 49.58 -29.79
CA VAL A 307 21.49 50.84 -30.33
C VAL A 307 20.50 52.01 -30.26
N ASN A 308 19.21 51.73 -30.46
CA ASN A 308 18.16 52.75 -30.46
C ASN A 308 17.27 52.75 -29.20
N GLY A 309 17.83 52.44 -28.03
CA GLY A 309 17.12 52.53 -26.73
C GLY A 309 16.95 51.20 -26.02
N ARG A 310 16.19 51.22 -24.92
CA ARG A 310 15.89 50.03 -24.10
C ARG A 310 14.54 49.44 -24.45
N TRP A 311 14.40 48.13 -24.36
CA TRP A 311 13.22 47.39 -24.80
C TRP A 311 12.83 46.30 -23.79
N GLU A 312 11.53 46.05 -23.68
CA GLU A 312 10.98 44.99 -22.81
C GLU A 312 11.10 43.61 -23.49
N PHE A 313 10.84 43.56 -24.80
CA PHE A 313 10.94 42.33 -25.58
C PHE A 313 12.09 42.44 -26.59
N CYS A 314 12.94 41.41 -26.63
CA CYS A 314 14.04 41.28 -27.58
C CYS A 314 14.21 39.81 -27.99
N ILE A 315 14.10 39.53 -29.28
CA ILE A 315 14.26 38.19 -29.87
C ILE A 315 15.25 38.25 -31.04
N PRO A 316 15.92 37.15 -31.42
CA PRO A 316 16.84 37.17 -32.55
C PRO A 316 16.05 37.39 -33.84
N TYR A 317 16.60 38.20 -34.74
CA TYR A 317 15.99 38.47 -36.05
C TYR A 317 15.97 37.20 -36.91
N GLU A 318 17.07 36.45 -36.89
CA GLU A 318 17.21 35.18 -37.61
C GLU A 318 16.20 34.14 -37.08
N GLY A 319 15.39 33.59 -37.98
CA GLY A 319 14.30 32.66 -37.67
C GLY A 319 12.99 33.33 -37.22
N ASN A 320 12.95 34.66 -37.08
CA ASN A 320 11.75 35.44 -36.73
C ASN A 320 11.44 36.55 -37.75
N GLU A 321 12.03 36.52 -38.94
CA GLU A 321 11.98 37.58 -39.95
C GLU A 321 10.55 37.94 -40.36
N SER A 322 9.66 36.94 -40.37
CA SER A 322 8.24 37.09 -40.71
C SER A 322 7.45 37.98 -39.73
N LEU A 323 8.00 38.23 -38.55
CA LEU A 323 7.38 39.06 -37.52
C LEU A 323 7.67 40.55 -37.72
N LEU A 324 8.71 40.93 -38.47
CA LEU A 324 9.12 42.32 -38.70
C LEU A 324 7.95 43.15 -39.25
N GLY A 325 7.64 44.28 -38.59
CA GLY A 325 6.54 45.17 -39.00
C GLY A 325 5.14 44.58 -38.75
N THR A 326 5.02 43.52 -37.94
CA THR A 326 3.74 42.92 -37.57
C THR A 326 3.53 42.98 -36.06
N THR A 327 2.28 42.93 -35.61
CA THR A 327 1.90 42.79 -34.19
C THR A 327 1.70 41.32 -33.80
N LYS A 328 2.10 40.36 -34.67
CA LYS A 328 1.95 38.95 -34.36
C LYS A 328 2.90 38.60 -33.23
N ASP A 329 2.39 37.88 -32.25
CA ASP A 329 3.27 37.25 -31.26
C ASP A 329 4.07 36.15 -31.96
N VAL A 330 5.28 35.89 -31.44
CA VAL A 330 6.01 34.65 -31.76
C VAL A 330 5.02 33.50 -31.58
N GLU A 331 4.90 32.57 -32.52
CA GLU A 331 4.00 31.43 -32.33
C GLU A 331 4.46 30.64 -31.10
N VAL A 332 3.77 30.84 -29.97
CA VAL A 332 4.08 30.23 -28.68
C VAL A 332 3.02 29.18 -28.40
N SER A 333 3.43 27.91 -28.30
CA SER A 333 2.71 26.95 -27.48
C SER A 333 2.90 27.37 -26.01
N TYR A 334 1.85 27.97 -25.44
CA TYR A 334 1.84 28.59 -24.11
C TYR A 334 2.45 27.70 -23.02
N GLY A 335 3.40 28.28 -22.28
CA GLY A 335 4.05 27.66 -21.12
C GLY A 335 4.76 28.65 -20.18
N ARG A 336 4.10 29.78 -19.86
CA ARG A 336 4.13 30.49 -18.54
C ARG A 336 3.58 31.91 -18.68
N SER A 337 2.57 32.20 -17.86
CA SER A 337 2.26 33.54 -17.36
C SER A 337 3.43 34.05 -16.52
N PHE A 338 3.74 35.33 -16.68
CA PHE A 338 4.63 36.09 -15.79
C PHE A 338 4.06 36.14 -14.36
#